data_AF-A7S9T3-F1
#
_entry.id   AF-A7S9T3-F1
#
_cell.length_a   1.000
_cell.length_b   1.000
_cell.length_c   1.000
_cell.angle_alpha   90.00
_cell.angle_beta   90.00
_cell.angle_gamma   90.00
#
_symmetry.space_group_name_H-M   'P 1'
#
loop_
_entity.id
_entity.type
_entity.pdbx_description
1 polymer ?
#
loop_
_entity_poly.entity_id
_entity_poly.type
_entity_poly.pdbx_seq_one_letter_code
_entity_poly.pdbx_strand_id
1 'polypeptide(L)'
;GYEWNKYNQTHYDSDNPPPKIVQGYKFNIFYPDLIDKTVAPEYYLEPCSDTKDFAILRFHAGPPYEDIAFKVVNREWEYSHRHGFRCQFQNNIFQLWFHFKRYRYRR
;
A
#
# COMPACT_ATOMS: atom_id res chain seq x y z
N GLY A 1 -8.67 3.58 7.93
CA GLY A 1 -9.55 4.75 8.14
C GLY A 1 -11.01 4.30 8.13
N TYR A 2 -11.94 5.24 8.25
CA TYR A 2 -13.38 4.96 8.20
C TYR A 2 -13.93 5.21 6.78
N GLU A 3 -14.94 4.44 6.40
CA GLU A 3 -15.68 4.65 5.16
C GLU A 3 -17.13 4.97 5.49
N TRP A 4 -17.52 6.25 5.38
CA TRP A 4 -18.88 6.71 5.64
C TRP A 4 -19.76 6.55 4.39
N ASN A 5 -20.06 5.30 4.03
CA ASN A 5 -21.06 5.00 2.99
C ASN A 5 -22.50 5.19 3.54
N LYS A 6 -23.51 5.18 2.66
CA LYS A 6 -24.92 5.42 3.06
C LYS A 6 -25.40 4.46 4.15
N TYR A 7 -24.95 3.21 4.13
CA TYR A 7 -25.25 2.22 5.14
C TYR A 7 -24.58 2.56 6.49
N ASN A 8 -23.29 2.90 6.47
CA ASN A 8 -22.57 3.23 7.70
C ASN A 8 -23.10 4.52 8.33
N GLN A 9 -23.55 5.49 7.53
CA GLN A 9 -24.18 6.72 8.03
C GLN A 9 -25.51 6.48 8.77
N THR A 10 -26.22 5.37 8.50
CA THR A 10 -27.48 5.05 9.20
C THR A 10 -27.28 4.22 10.46
N HIS A 11 -26.09 3.63 10.64
CA HIS A 11 -25.80 2.69 11.73
C HIS A 11 -24.72 3.15 12.70
N TYR A 12 -23.95 4.17 12.34
CA TYR A 12 -22.80 4.66 13.12
C TYR A 12 -22.83 6.19 13.19
N ASP A 13 -22.20 6.75 14.21
CA ASP A 13 -22.10 8.18 14.46
C ASP A 13 -20.66 8.59 14.81
N SER A 14 -20.44 9.87 15.10
CA SER A 14 -19.08 10.38 15.35
C SER A 14 -18.45 9.80 16.63
N ASP A 15 -19.27 9.45 17.62
CA ASP A 15 -18.82 8.89 18.90
C ASP A 15 -18.64 7.36 18.81
N ASN A 16 -19.39 6.72 17.92
CA ASN A 16 -19.39 5.29 17.63
C ASN A 16 -19.17 5.05 16.12
N PRO A 17 -17.94 5.29 15.62
CA PRO A 17 -17.66 5.19 14.19
C PRO A 17 -17.66 3.73 13.71
N PRO A 18 -17.86 3.50 12.39
CA PRO A 18 -17.84 2.15 11.81
C PRO A 18 -16.49 1.47 12.02
N PRO A 19 -16.39 0.13 11.85
CA PRO A 19 -15.09 -0.55 11.88
C PRO A 19 -14.09 0.07 10.89
N LYS A 20 -12.83 0.19 11.33
CA LYS A 20 -11.76 0.72 10.48
C LYS A 20 -11.48 -0.25 9.34
N ILE A 21 -11.35 0.27 8.13
CA ILE A 21 -10.89 -0.47 6.96
C ILE A 21 -9.49 -0.04 6.55
N VAL A 22 -8.74 -0.95 5.93
CA VAL A 22 -7.46 -0.61 5.30
C VAL A 22 -7.74 0.26 4.08
N GLN A 23 -7.12 1.45 4.03
CA GLN A 23 -7.33 2.42 2.95
C GLN A 23 -6.11 2.58 2.03
N GLY A 24 -5.01 1.88 2.34
CA GLY A 24 -3.73 2.02 1.68
C GLY A 24 -2.60 1.66 2.61
N TYR A 25 -1.38 1.69 2.08
CA TYR A 25 -0.14 1.41 2.80
C TYR A 25 0.91 2.47 2.48
N LYS A 26 1.84 2.67 3.43
CA LYS A 26 3.01 3.55 3.26
C LYS A 26 4.26 2.81 3.68
N PHE A 27 4.96 2.25 2.71
CA PHE A 27 6.24 1.61 2.93
C PHE A 27 7.37 2.65 2.82
N ASN A 28 8.26 2.65 3.80
CA ASN A 28 9.52 3.36 3.77
C ASN A 28 10.58 2.33 4.12
N ILE A 29 11.29 1.85 3.11
CA ILE A 29 12.30 0.81 3.28
C ILE A 29 13.66 1.47 3.13
N PHE A 30 14.51 1.27 4.14
CA PHE A 30 15.82 1.90 4.24
C PHE A 30 16.88 0.94 3.73
N TYR A 31 17.67 1.40 2.76
CA TYR A 31 18.76 0.65 2.13
C TYR A 31 20.10 1.44 2.17
N PRO A 32 20.58 1.85 3.36
CA PRO A 32 21.77 2.70 3.50
C PRO A 32 23.05 2.10 2.89
N ASP A 33 23.15 0.78 2.87
CA ASP A 33 24.36 0.02 2.52
C ASP A 33 24.29 -0.61 1.12
N LEU A 34 23.39 -0.13 0.25
CA LEU A 34 23.35 -0.57 -1.16
C LEU A 34 24.71 -0.37 -1.82
N ILE A 35 25.22 -1.43 -2.45
CA ILE A 35 26.50 -1.41 -3.17
C ILE A 35 26.40 -0.44 -4.35
N ASP A 36 25.34 -0.57 -5.15
CA ASP A 36 25.02 0.35 -6.23
C ASP A 36 23.79 1.20 -5.86
N LYS A 37 24.03 2.47 -5.57
CA LYS A 37 22.98 3.44 -5.20
C LYS A 37 22.28 4.05 -6.42
N THR A 38 22.75 3.76 -7.62
CA THR A 38 22.13 4.22 -8.88
C THR A 38 20.98 3.32 -9.30
N VAL A 39 20.98 2.06 -8.86
CA VAL A 39 19.92 1.08 -9.11
C VAL A 39 18.86 1.21 -8.01
N ALA A 40 17.63 1.47 -8.42
CA ALA A 40 16.50 1.55 -7.50
C ALA A 40 15.98 0.14 -7.17
N PRO A 41 15.57 -0.12 -5.92
CA PRO A 41 14.85 -1.33 -5.56
C PRO A 41 13.56 -1.48 -6.38
N GLU A 42 13.26 -2.71 -6.76
CA GLU A 42 12.04 -3.07 -7.47
C GLU A 42 11.01 -3.67 -6.51
N TYR A 43 9.75 -3.68 -6.93
CA TYR A 43 8.70 -4.36 -6.18
C TYR A 43 7.80 -5.18 -7.11
N TYR A 44 7.27 -6.26 -6.56
CA TYR A 44 6.38 -7.19 -7.24
C TYR A 44 5.16 -7.48 -6.38
N LEU A 45 3.99 -7.52 -7.01
CA LEU A 45 2.74 -7.86 -6.34
C LEU A 45 2.29 -9.23 -6.84
N GLU A 46 2.40 -10.23 -5.96
CA GLU A 46 2.04 -11.62 -6.24
C GLU A 46 0.71 -11.94 -5.52
N PRO A 47 -0.26 -12.62 -6.17
CA PRO A 47 -1.46 -13.07 -5.48
C PRO A 47 -1.11 -14.11 -4.40
N CYS A 48 -1.77 -14.04 -3.24
CA CYS A 48 -1.59 -15.05 -2.20
C CYS A 48 -2.34 -16.33 -2.60
N SER A 49 -1.69 -17.50 -2.48
CA SER A 49 -2.27 -18.81 -2.80
C SER A 49 -3.51 -19.14 -1.96
N ASP A 50 -3.51 -18.68 -0.70
CA ASP A 50 -4.48 -19.13 0.29
C ASP A 50 -5.79 -18.35 0.21
N THR A 51 -5.71 -17.05 -0.10
CA THR A 51 -6.84 -16.12 -0.01
C THR A 51 -6.75 -15.03 -1.07
N LYS A 52 -7.83 -14.81 -1.83
CA LYS A 52 -7.91 -13.74 -2.85
C LYS A 52 -7.94 -12.34 -2.26
N ASP A 53 -8.29 -12.20 -0.98
CA ASP A 53 -8.38 -10.91 -0.28
C ASP A 53 -7.01 -10.28 0.02
N PHE A 54 -5.93 -11.07 -0.09
CA PHE A 54 -4.58 -10.64 0.21
C PHE A 54 -3.62 -10.95 -0.95
N ALA A 55 -2.59 -10.13 -1.06
CA ALA A 55 -1.49 -10.27 -1.99
C ALA A 55 -0.17 -10.15 -1.22
N ILE A 56 0.90 -10.71 -1.77
CA ILE A 56 2.25 -10.58 -1.26
C ILE A 56 2.96 -9.50 -2.07
N LEU A 57 3.33 -8.43 -1.40
CA LEU A 57 4.13 -7.35 -1.97
C LEU A 57 5.60 -7.61 -1.61
N ARG A 58 6.39 -8.06 -2.59
CA ARG A 58 7.82 -8.32 -2.45
C ARG A 58 8.62 -7.11 -2.92
N PHE A 59 9.69 -6.77 -2.21
CA PHE A 59 10.66 -5.75 -2.56
C PHE A 59 12.01 -6.42 -2.78
N HIS A 60 12.64 -6.12 -3.91
CA HIS A 60 13.93 -6.64 -4.33
C HIS A 60 14.90 -5.46 -4.48
N ALA A 61 15.93 -5.40 -3.63
CA ALA A 61 16.94 -4.34 -3.70
C ALA A 61 18.26 -4.80 -4.31
N GLY A 62 18.51 -6.11 -4.34
CA GLY A 62 19.80 -6.69 -4.69
C GLY A 62 20.84 -6.59 -3.55
N PRO A 63 22.07 -7.09 -3.77
CA PRO A 63 23.11 -7.17 -2.75
C PRO A 63 23.43 -5.80 -2.11
N PRO A 64 23.62 -5.72 -0.77
CA PRO A 64 23.73 -6.83 0.19
C PRO A 64 22.40 -7.25 0.83
N TYR A 65 21.27 -6.71 0.37
CA TYR A 65 19.97 -6.93 1.01
C TYR A 65 19.26 -8.14 0.42
N GLU A 66 18.60 -8.89 1.30
CA GLU A 66 17.66 -9.95 0.90
C GLU A 66 16.27 -9.36 0.59
N ASP A 67 15.51 -10.11 -0.20
CA ASP A 67 14.15 -9.74 -0.55
C ASP A 67 13.24 -9.78 0.67
N ILE A 68 12.43 -8.74 0.81
CA ILE A 68 11.44 -8.65 1.88
C ILE A 68 10.03 -8.68 1.27
N ALA A 69 9.10 -9.31 1.97
CA ALA A 69 7.74 -9.45 1.49
C ALA A 69 6.72 -9.12 2.59
N PHE A 70 5.64 -8.44 2.20
CA PHE A 70 4.56 -8.05 3.10
C PHE A 70 3.24 -8.58 2.58
N LYS A 71 2.41 -9.15 3.46
CA LYS A 71 1.02 -9.48 3.15
C LYS A 71 0.17 -8.21 3.20
N VAL A 72 -0.38 -7.81 2.06
CA VAL A 72 -1.21 -6.62 1.89
C VAL A 72 -2.60 -6.99 1.40
N VAL A 73 -3.57 -6.10 1.58
CA VAL A 73 -4.92 -6.30 1.04
C VAL A 73 -4.86 -6.19 -0.48
N ASN A 74 -5.48 -7.15 -1.18
CA ASN A 74 -5.53 -7.21 -2.63
C ASN A 74 -6.72 -6.40 -3.16
N ARG A 75 -6.52 -5.08 -3.26
CA ARG A 75 -7.48 -4.14 -3.87
C ARG A 75 -6.75 -3.26 -4.87
N GLU A 76 -7.49 -2.71 -5.84
CA GLU A 76 -6.92 -1.83 -6.86
C GLU A 76 -6.32 -0.56 -6.23
N TRP A 77 -5.10 -0.21 -6.64
CA TRP A 77 -4.38 0.96 -6.15
C TRP A 77 -4.77 2.22 -6.92
N GLU A 78 -4.81 3.35 -6.22
CA GLU A 78 -4.91 4.67 -6.80
C GLU A 78 -3.49 5.17 -7.12
N TYR A 79 -3.15 5.24 -8.40
CA TYR A 79 -1.81 5.62 -8.89
C TYR A 79 -1.65 7.15 -9.06
N SER A 80 -2.69 7.94 -8.81
CA SER A 80 -2.60 9.40 -8.92
C SER A 80 -1.71 10.01 -7.84
N HIS A 81 -0.68 10.75 -8.26
CA HIS A 81 0.16 11.55 -7.35
C HIS A 81 -0.66 12.58 -6.55
N ARG A 82 -1.73 13.14 -7.13
CA ARG A 82 -2.64 14.06 -6.41
C ARG A 82 -3.35 13.38 -5.25
N HIS A 83 -3.52 12.06 -5.32
CA HIS A 83 -4.14 11.24 -4.28
C HIS A 83 -3.11 10.55 -3.38
N GLY A 84 -1.85 11.01 -3.41
CA GLY A 84 -0.81 10.57 -2.47
C GLY A 84 -0.03 9.34 -2.92
N PHE A 85 -0.20 8.89 -4.18
CA PHE A 85 0.67 7.86 -4.73
C PHE A 85 2.12 8.35 -4.79
N ARG A 86 3.04 7.54 -4.29
CA ARG A 86 4.48 7.78 -4.31
C ARG A 86 5.19 6.46 -4.55
N CYS A 87 6.06 6.43 -5.56
CA CYS A 87 6.97 5.33 -5.82
C CYS A 87 8.31 5.97 -6.21
N GLN A 88 9.22 6.12 -5.25
CA GLN A 88 10.51 6.78 -5.48
C GLN A 88 11.61 6.20 -4.60
N PHE A 89 12.84 6.19 -5.10
CA PHE A 89 14.03 5.88 -4.33
C PHE A 89 14.88 7.14 -4.20
N GLN A 90 15.04 7.65 -2.97
CA GLN A 90 15.85 8.85 -2.71
C GLN A 90 16.49 8.75 -1.33
N ASN A 91 17.73 9.23 -1.19
CA ASN A 91 18.47 9.23 0.08
C ASN A 91 18.56 7.84 0.72
N ASN A 92 18.73 6.81 -0.10
CA ASN A 92 18.74 5.41 0.31
C ASN A 92 17.41 4.94 0.95
N ILE A 93 16.30 5.62 0.67
CA ILE A 93 14.97 5.24 1.15
C ILE A 93 14.09 4.97 -0.06
N PHE A 94 13.58 3.73 -0.15
CA PHE A 94 12.53 3.38 -1.09
C PHE A 94 11.16 3.67 -0.47
N GLN A 95 10.43 4.59 -1.09
CA GLN A 95 9.10 5.02 -0.66
C GLN A 95 8.06 4.50 -1.64
N LEU A 96 7.24 3.55 -1.17
CA LEU A 96 6.06 3.08 -1.89
C LEU A 96 4.82 3.37 -1.06
N TRP A 97 4.13 4.44 -1.41
CA TRP A 97 2.89 4.87 -0.77
C TRP A 97 1.77 4.78 -1.77
N PHE A 98 0.68 4.16 -1.36
CA PHE A 98 -0.51 4.08 -2.20
C PHE A 98 -1.75 4.03 -1.33
N HIS A 99 -2.84 4.53 -1.91
CA HIS A 99 -4.18 4.37 -1.38
C HIS A 99 -4.94 3.39 -2.28
N PHE A 100 -5.95 2.73 -1.73
CA PHE A 100 -6.87 1.95 -2.54
C PHE A 100 -7.88 2.86 -3.24
N LYS A 101 -8.26 2.50 -4.46
CA LYS A 101 -9.33 3.20 -5.18
C LYS A 101 -10.61 3.16 -4.36
N ARG A 102 -11.29 4.30 -4.33
CA ARG A 102 -12.61 4.43 -3.71
C ARG A 102 -13.68 4.48 -4.79
N TYR A 103 -14.44 3.40 -4.93
CA TYR A 103 -15.59 3.39 -5.82
C TYR A 103 -16.76 4.07 -5.11
N ARG A 104 -17.13 5.26 -5.57
CA ARG A 104 -18.37 5.90 -5.13
C ARG A 104 -19.51 5.30 -5.96
N TYR A 105 -20.39 4.58 -5.30
CA TYR A 105 -21.64 4.16 -5.93
C TYR A 105 -22.44 5.42 -6.32
N ARG A 106 -22.71 5.58 -7.62
CA ARG A 106 -23.60 6.60 -8.16
C ARG A 106 -24.93 5.92 -8.48
N ARG A 107 -26.02 6.46 -7.95
CA ARG A 107 -27.39 5.98 -8.17
C ARG A 107 -28.04 6.73 -9.32
#